data_AF-A0A7C4BAA7-F1
#
_entry.id   AF-A0A7C4BAA7-F1
#
_cell.length_a   1.000
_cell.length_b   1.000
_cell.length_c   1.000
_cell.angle_alpha   90.00
_cell.angle_beta   90.00
_cell.angle_gamma   90.00
#
_symmetry.space_group_name_H-M   'P 1'
#
loop_
_entity.id
_entity.type
_entity.pdbx_description
1 polymer ?
#
loop_
_entity_poly.entity_id
_entity_poly.type
_entity_poly.pdbx_seq_one_letter_code
_entity_poly.pdbx_strand_id
1 'polypeptide(L)'
;MSRWCEVGLKEALGSWLRVRGRSAEHVSFAVRRLAGVVLAIYLVIHMVDISTLLLGEHVYEAFLEVFASPIGLVFDIVLWTLLVLHGTLGLYSALVEAGWLLEKRKILLAAAWAAALFFIVVGVVVILYAMG
;
A
#
# COMPACT_ATOMS: atom_id res chain seq x y z
N MET A 1 38.81 11.42 -1.23
CA MET A 1 37.95 10.25 -0.94
C MET A 1 36.73 10.73 -0.17
N SER A 2 35.55 10.37 -0.67
CA SER A 2 34.29 11.07 -0.41
C SER A 2 33.52 10.54 0.81
N ARG A 3 32.84 11.45 1.49
CA ARG A 3 32.13 11.39 2.79
C ARG A 3 30.93 10.41 2.90
N TRP A 4 30.86 9.34 2.10
CA TRP A 4 29.63 8.57 1.83
C TRP A 4 29.58 7.12 2.35
N CYS A 5 30.56 6.67 3.12
CA CYS A 5 30.47 5.46 3.96
C CYS A 5 30.61 5.97 5.39
N GLU A 6 29.60 6.06 6.23
CA GLU A 6 28.78 4.98 6.76
C GLU A 6 27.40 5.55 7.12
N VAL A 7 26.36 5.20 6.37
CA VAL A 7 24.99 5.40 6.85
C VAL A 7 24.53 4.05 7.37
N GLY A 8 24.50 3.89 8.69
CA GLY A 8 24.04 2.68 9.33
C GLY A 8 22.58 2.40 8.97
N LEU A 9 22.20 1.12 8.92
CA LEU A 9 20.83 0.68 8.60
C LEU A 9 19.78 1.45 9.42
N LYS A 10 20.08 1.77 10.68
CA LYS A 10 19.23 2.57 11.56
C LYS A 10 19.06 4.02 11.09
N GLU A 11 20.12 4.67 10.61
CA GLU A 11 20.02 6.02 10.04
C GLU A 11 19.31 6.02 8.70
N ALA A 12 19.53 4.98 7.87
CA ALA A 12 18.81 4.79 6.62
C ALA A 12 17.30 4.64 6.88
N LEU A 13 16.89 3.73 7.77
CA LEU A 13 15.49 3.55 8.17
C LEU A 13 14.91 4.80 8.86
N GLY A 14 15.69 5.46 9.72
CA GLY A 14 15.29 6.70 10.39
C GLY A 14 15.13 7.89 9.43
N SER A 15 15.79 7.88 8.27
CA SER A 15 15.61 8.87 7.21
C SER A 15 14.33 8.64 6.40
N TRP A 16 13.86 7.39 6.31
CA TRP A 16 12.60 7.02 5.65
C TRP A 16 11.39 7.46 6.49
N LEU A 17 11.49 7.39 7.83
CA LEU A 17 10.42 7.78 8.75
C LEU A 17 10.40 9.27 9.11
N ARG A 18 11.39 10.07 8.66
CA ARG A 18 11.43 11.52 8.92
C ARG A 18 10.47 12.26 7.98
N VAL A 19 9.27 12.57 8.48
CA VAL A 19 8.20 13.26 7.73
C VAL A 19 8.23 14.80 7.87
N ARG A 20 8.78 15.33 8.98
CA ARG A 20 8.71 16.77 9.30
C ARG A 20 9.56 17.62 8.34
N GLY A 21 8.91 18.53 7.62
CA GLY A 21 9.55 19.49 6.70
C GLY A 21 9.72 19.03 5.25
N ARG A 22 9.14 17.89 4.85
CA ARG A 22 9.25 17.37 3.48
C ARG A 22 8.07 17.77 2.59
N SER A 23 8.31 17.89 1.28
CA SER A 23 7.27 18.19 0.28
C SER A 23 6.26 17.04 0.18
N ALA A 24 5.03 17.34 -0.27
CA ALA A 24 3.99 16.33 -0.49
C ALA A 24 4.45 15.18 -1.41
N GLU A 25 5.31 15.46 -2.39
CA GLU A 25 5.91 14.47 -3.28
C GLU A 25 6.78 13.45 -2.52
N HIS A 26 7.58 13.89 -1.55
CA HIS A 26 8.41 13.01 -0.73
C HIS A 26 7.57 12.10 0.16
N VAL A 27 6.50 12.64 0.77
CA VAL A 27 5.57 11.84 1.57
C VAL A 27 4.91 10.78 0.71
N SER A 28 4.41 11.17 -0.47
CA SER A 28 3.77 10.28 -1.43
C SER A 28 4.70 9.16 -1.90
N PHE A 29 5.97 9.50 -2.15
CA PHE A 29 7.01 8.53 -2.49
C PHE A 29 7.21 7.49 -1.38
N ALA A 30 7.36 7.93 -0.13
CA ALA A 30 7.57 7.04 1.00
C ALA A 30 6.36 6.13 1.26
N VAL A 31 5.14 6.71 1.28
CA VAL A 31 3.89 5.97 1.48
C VAL A 31 3.72 4.87 0.44
N ARG A 32 3.89 5.20 -0.85
CA ARG A 32 3.75 4.23 -1.94
C ARG A 32 4.74 3.07 -1.82
N ARG A 33 6.00 3.35 -1.45
CA ARG A 33 7.04 2.30 -1.32
C ARG A 33 6.78 1.40 -0.13
N LEU A 34 6.42 1.97 1.01
CA LEU A 34 6.05 1.18 2.19
C LEU A 34 4.84 0.29 1.89
N ALA A 35 3.79 0.86 1.28
CA ALA A 35 2.63 0.10 0.85
C ALA A 35 3.00 -1.02 -0.14
N GLY A 36 3.84 -0.74 -1.13
CA GLY A 36 4.31 -1.74 -2.09
C GLY A 36 5.08 -2.89 -1.45
N VAL A 37 5.94 -2.62 -0.46
CA VAL A 37 6.66 -3.67 0.28
C VAL A 37 5.68 -4.56 1.06
N VAL A 38 4.75 -3.95 1.79
CA VAL A 38 3.74 -4.71 2.54
C VAL A 38 2.86 -5.55 1.61
N LEU A 39 2.41 -4.97 0.49
CA LEU A 39 1.61 -5.68 -0.50
C LEU A 39 2.37 -6.80 -1.19
N ALA A 40 3.67 -6.65 -1.45
CA ALA A 40 4.48 -7.71 -2.03
C ALA A 40 4.63 -8.90 -1.07
N ILE A 41 4.83 -8.63 0.22
CA ILE A 41 4.83 -9.68 1.26
C ILE A 41 3.46 -10.35 1.33
N TYR A 42 2.40 -9.56 1.36
CA TYR A 42 1.03 -10.08 1.37
C TYR A 42 0.74 -10.93 0.13
N LEU A 43 1.20 -10.53 -1.05
CA LEU A 43 1.01 -11.31 -2.28
C LEU A 43 1.60 -12.72 -2.14
N VAL A 44 2.79 -12.87 -1.53
CA VAL A 44 3.38 -14.19 -1.30
C VAL A 44 2.53 -15.01 -0.32
N ILE A 45 2.08 -14.39 0.79
CA ILE A 45 1.17 -15.04 1.74
C ILE A 45 -0.12 -15.47 1.04
N HIS A 46 -0.65 -14.61 0.16
CA HIS A 46 -1.84 -14.88 -0.60
C HIS A 46 -1.66 -16.03 -1.59
N MET A 47 -0.48 -16.16 -2.21
CA MET A 47 -0.20 -17.33 -3.05
C MET A 47 -0.17 -18.63 -2.23
N VAL A 48 0.30 -18.58 -0.98
CA VAL A 48 0.27 -19.74 -0.07
C VAL A 48 -1.16 -20.09 0.28
N ASP A 49 -2.02 -19.11 0.57
CA ASP A 49 -3.41 -19.37 0.97
C ASP A 49 -4.21 -20.06 -0.13
N ILE A 50 -4.18 -19.55 -1.37
CA ILE A 50 -4.91 -20.15 -2.49
C ILE A 50 -4.33 -21.51 -2.85
N SER A 51 -3.05 -21.76 -2.55
CA SER A 51 -2.43 -23.08 -2.76
C SER A 51 -2.98 -24.14 -1.81
N THR A 52 -3.60 -23.76 -0.67
CA THR A 52 -4.24 -24.71 0.24
C THR A 52 -5.46 -25.41 -0.38
N LEU A 53 -6.06 -24.84 -1.44
CA LEU A 53 -7.10 -25.52 -2.22
C LEU A 53 -6.62 -26.86 -2.79
N LEU A 54 -5.33 -26.98 -3.09
CA LEU A 54 -4.72 -28.22 -3.58
C LEU A 54 -4.59 -29.29 -2.48
N LEU A 55 -4.70 -28.91 -1.21
CA LEU A 55 -4.62 -29.78 -0.04
C LEU A 55 -6.00 -30.27 0.43
N GLY A 56 -7.07 -29.72 -0.14
CA GLY A 56 -8.46 -30.10 0.13
C GLY A 56 -9.28 -28.97 0.74
N GLU A 57 -10.58 -29.02 0.48
CA GLU A 57 -11.56 -27.98 0.86
C GLU A 57 -11.53 -27.66 2.36
N HIS A 58 -11.47 -28.67 3.22
CA HIS A 58 -11.38 -28.49 4.67
C HIS A 58 -10.17 -27.66 5.14
N VAL A 59 -9.03 -27.73 4.45
CA VAL A 59 -7.83 -26.93 4.80
C VAL A 59 -8.04 -25.48 4.40
N TYR A 60 -8.65 -25.25 3.23
CA TYR A 60 -8.97 -23.92 2.74
C TYR A 60 -10.03 -23.24 3.61
N GLU A 61 -11.08 -23.96 4.00
CA GLU A 61 -12.12 -23.46 4.91
C GLU A 61 -11.54 -23.05 6.26
N ALA A 62 -10.68 -23.88 6.87
CA ALA A 62 -10.01 -23.53 8.12
C ALA A 62 -9.13 -22.26 8.00
N PHE A 63 -8.57 -22.01 6.81
CA PHE A 63 -7.82 -20.79 6.54
C PHE A 63 -8.77 -19.58 6.39
N LEU A 64 -9.90 -19.74 5.69
CA LEU A 64 -10.92 -18.69 5.54
C LEU A 64 -11.53 -18.25 6.87
N GLU A 65 -11.68 -19.15 7.84
CA GLU A 65 -12.18 -18.80 9.18
C GLU A 65 -11.32 -17.72 9.86
N VAL A 66 -10.01 -17.68 9.57
CA VAL A 66 -9.11 -16.62 10.07
C VAL A 66 -9.47 -15.27 9.46
N PHE A 67 -9.80 -15.23 8.17
CA PHE A 67 -10.18 -13.99 7.46
C PHE A 67 -11.64 -13.57 7.74
N ALA A 68 -12.51 -14.52 8.08
CA ALA A 68 -13.89 -14.24 8.51
C ALA A 68 -13.97 -13.66 9.93
N SER A 69 -12.87 -13.67 10.69
CA SER A 69 -12.84 -13.17 12.06
C SER A 69 -12.81 -11.62 12.11
N PRO A 70 -13.10 -11.00 13.27
CA PRO A 70 -12.99 -9.55 13.43
C PRO A 70 -11.58 -9.01 13.17
N ILE A 71 -10.53 -9.82 13.36
CA ILE A 71 -9.16 -9.41 13.01
C ILE A 71 -8.97 -9.43 11.48
N GLY A 72 -9.62 -10.35 10.77
CA GLY A 72 -9.67 -10.39 9.31
C GLY A 72 -10.26 -9.12 8.70
N LEU A 73 -11.35 -8.60 9.27
CA LEU A 73 -11.93 -7.30 8.88
C LEU A 73 -10.90 -6.16 8.95
N VAL A 74 -10.10 -6.12 10.02
CA VAL A 74 -9.04 -5.10 10.17
C VAL A 74 -7.97 -5.27 9.10
N PHE A 75 -7.56 -6.52 8.83
CA PHE A 75 -6.61 -6.82 7.75
C PHE A 75 -7.14 -6.37 6.39
N ASP A 76 -8.39 -6.65 6.06
CA ASP A 76 -9.01 -6.27 4.79
C ASP A 76 -9.02 -4.74 4.59
N ILE A 77 -9.41 -3.98 5.63
CA ILE A 77 -9.40 -2.52 5.60
C ILE A 77 -7.97 -1.98 5.38
N VAL A 78 -6.99 -2.55 6.10
CA VAL A 78 -5.59 -2.12 5.98
C VAL A 78 -5.03 -2.45 4.60
N LEU A 79 -5.22 -3.67 4.12
CA LEU A 79 -4.74 -4.13 2.81
C LEU A 79 -5.39 -3.33 1.68
N TRP A 80 -6.70 -3.09 1.76
CA TRP A 80 -7.41 -2.22 0.82
C TRP A 80 -6.80 -0.82 0.77
N THR A 81 -6.57 -0.23 1.94
CA THR A 81 -5.97 1.11 2.06
C THR A 81 -4.58 1.15 1.43
N LEU A 82 -3.74 0.17 1.73
CA LEU A 82 -2.39 0.07 1.16
C LEU A 82 -2.43 -0.13 -0.35
N LEU A 83 -3.33 -0.98 -0.86
CA LEU A 83 -3.53 -1.23 -2.28
C LEU A 83 -3.90 0.05 -3.03
N VAL A 84 -4.88 0.80 -2.52
CA VAL A 84 -5.34 2.05 -3.13
C VAL A 84 -4.22 3.10 -3.10
N LEU A 85 -3.53 3.28 -1.97
CA LEU A 85 -2.42 4.23 -1.87
C LEU A 85 -1.27 3.86 -2.82
N HIS A 86 -0.91 2.57 -2.89
CA HIS A 86 0.13 2.09 -3.79
C HIS A 86 -0.25 2.31 -5.26
N GLY A 87 -1.47 1.94 -5.65
CA GLY A 87 -1.95 2.03 -7.02
C GLY A 87 -2.11 3.47 -7.51
N THR A 88 -2.80 4.32 -6.75
CA THR A 88 -3.11 5.71 -7.17
C THR A 88 -1.86 6.60 -7.19
N LEU A 89 -1.03 6.57 -6.15
CA LEU A 89 0.25 7.29 -6.12
C LEU A 89 1.27 6.65 -7.07
N GLY A 90 1.15 5.34 -7.31
CA GLY A 90 1.87 4.57 -8.30
C GLY A 90 1.66 5.12 -9.70
N LEU A 91 0.39 5.20 -10.09
CA LEU A 91 -0.05 5.72 -11.37
C LEU A 91 0.40 7.18 -11.56
N TYR A 92 0.23 8.03 -10.54
CA TYR A 92 0.73 9.40 -10.57
C TYR A 92 2.21 9.47 -10.97
N SER A 93 3.09 8.75 -10.25
CA SER A 93 4.52 8.86 -10.54
C SER A 93 4.91 8.12 -11.81
N ALA A 94 4.22 7.04 -12.21
CA ALA A 94 4.44 6.41 -13.50
C ALA A 94 4.17 7.39 -14.67
N LEU A 95 3.07 8.16 -14.59
CA LEU A 95 2.74 9.18 -15.60
C LEU A 95 3.78 10.30 -15.64
N VAL A 96 4.12 10.85 -14.48
CA VAL A 96 5.10 11.95 -14.38
C VAL A 96 6.50 11.49 -14.81
N GLU A 97 6.95 10.31 -14.38
CA GLU A 97 8.27 9.76 -14.73
C GLU A 97 8.36 9.33 -16.20
N ALA A 98 7.26 8.93 -16.83
CA ALA A 98 7.17 8.72 -18.28
C ALA A 98 7.23 10.04 -19.09
N GLY A 99 7.32 11.19 -18.42
CA GLY A 99 7.36 12.51 -19.04
C GLY A 99 5.99 13.07 -19.41
N TRP A 100 4.89 12.41 -19.03
CA TRP A 100 3.54 12.86 -19.33
C TRP A 100 3.10 13.91 -18.31
N LEU A 101 2.53 15.02 -18.81
CA LEU A 101 1.88 16.05 -17.98
C LEU A 101 2.78 16.62 -16.84
N LEU A 102 4.11 16.65 -17.06
CA LEU A 102 5.12 17.13 -16.10
C LEU A 102 4.80 18.54 -15.53
N GLU A 103 4.31 19.43 -16.39
CA GLU A 103 3.91 20.79 -16.02
C GLU A 103 2.74 20.81 -15.01
N LYS A 104 1.90 19.77 -15.05
CA LYS A 104 0.71 19.61 -14.20
C LYS A 104 0.96 18.66 -13.01
N ARG A 105 2.21 18.29 -12.70
CA ARG A 105 2.53 17.31 -11.63
C ARG A 105 1.86 17.60 -10.30
N LYS A 106 1.76 18.86 -9.87
CA LYS A 106 1.11 19.22 -8.59
C LYS A 106 -0.39 18.95 -8.61
N ILE A 107 -1.03 19.21 -9.75
CA ILE A 107 -2.46 18.94 -9.97
C ILE A 107 -2.69 17.43 -10.02
N LEU A 108 -1.85 16.69 -10.74
CA LEU A 108 -1.93 15.23 -10.80
C LEU A 108 -1.71 14.58 -9.44
N LEU A 109 -0.77 15.10 -8.64
CA LEU A 109 -0.53 14.61 -7.29
C LEU A 109 -1.75 14.84 -6.39
N ALA A 110 -2.34 16.04 -6.45
CA ALA A 110 -3.56 16.35 -5.71
C ALA A 110 -4.73 15.46 -6.15
N ALA A 111 -4.90 15.24 -7.46
CA ALA A 111 -5.90 14.35 -8.01
C ALA A 111 -5.69 12.89 -7.55
N ALA A 112 -4.44 12.42 -7.50
CA ALA A 112 -4.11 11.08 -7.02
C ALA A 112 -4.47 10.90 -5.54
N TRP A 113 -4.16 11.88 -4.68
CA TRP A 113 -4.58 11.84 -3.27
C TRP A 113 -6.09 11.94 -3.08
N ALA A 114 -6.77 12.77 -3.88
CA ALA A 114 -8.22 12.87 -3.84
C ALA A 114 -8.88 11.54 -4.27
N ALA A 115 -8.39 10.93 -5.34
CA ALA A 115 -8.83 9.61 -5.79
C ALA A 115 -8.55 8.53 -4.73
N ALA A 116 -7.36 8.54 -4.11
CA ALA A 116 -7.02 7.61 -3.05
C ALA A 116 -8.00 7.72 -1.87
N LEU A 117 -8.24 8.94 -1.38
CA LEU A 117 -9.18 9.17 -0.29
C LEU A 117 -10.58 8.69 -0.65
N PHE A 118 -11.05 9.00 -1.85
CA PHE A 118 -12.35 8.55 -2.35
C PHE A 118 -12.47 7.02 -2.33
N PHE A 119 -11.53 6.30 -2.96
CA PHE A 119 -11.58 4.84 -3.04
C PHE A 119 -11.38 4.16 -1.68
N ILE A 120 -10.57 4.75 -0.78
CA ILE A 120 -10.44 4.25 0.60
C ILE A 120 -11.78 4.36 1.31
N VAL A 121 -12.42 5.53 1.30
CA VAL A 121 -13.70 5.73 1.99
C VAL A 121 -14.78 4.81 1.44
N VAL A 122 -14.93 4.76 0.11
CA VAL A 122 -15.91 3.88 -0.53
C VAL A 122 -15.65 2.42 -0.19
N GLY A 123 -14.41 1.95 -0.32
CA GLY A 123 -14.08 0.55 -0.04
C GLY A 123 -14.25 0.19 1.43
N VAL A 124 -13.87 1.06 2.37
CA VAL A 124 -14.11 0.85 3.81
C VAL A 124 -15.61 0.75 4.09
N VAL A 125 -16.41 1.64 3.53
CA VAL A 125 -17.87 1.60 3.68
C VAL A 125 -18.44 0.29 3.14
N VAL A 126 -18.01 -0.14 1.94
CA VAL A 126 -18.44 -1.41 1.35
C VAL A 126 -18.04 -2.61 2.21
N ILE A 127 -16.80 -2.65 2.71
CA ILE A 127 -16.30 -3.72 3.58
C ILE A 127 -17.14 -3.81 4.86
N LEU A 128 -17.44 -2.67 5.49
CA LEU A 128 -18.25 -2.63 6.71
C LEU A 128 -19.69 -3.10 6.47
N TYR A 129 -20.31 -2.74 5.34
CA TYR A 129 -21.65 -3.22 4.99
C TYR A 129 -21.67 -4.69 4.56
N ALA A 130 -20.57 -5.23 4.06
CA ALA A 130 -20.49 -6.63 3.65
C ALA A 130 -20.33 -7.58 4.86
N MET A 131 -19.82 -7.09 5.99
CA MET A 131 -19.52 -7.89 7.18
C MET A 131 -20.45 -7.62 8.38
N GLY A 132 -21.36 -6.66 8.27
CA GLY A 132 -22.37 -6.33 9.30
C GLY A 132 -23.78 -6.68 8.84
#